data_AF-A0A715NET2-F1
#
_entry.id   AF-A0A715NET2-F1
#
_cell.length_a   1.000
_cell.length_b   1.000
_cell.length_c   1.000
_cell.angle_alpha   90.00
_cell.angle_beta   90.00
_cell.angle_gamma   90.00
#
_symmetry.space_group_name_H-M   'P 1'
#
loop_
_entity.id
_entity.type
_entity.pdbx_description
1 polymer ?
#
loop_
_entity_poly.entity_id
_entity_poly.type
_entity_poly.pdbx_seq_one_letter_code
_entity_poly.pdbx_strand_id
1 'polypeptide(L)'
;MTHSLIIEEVLAHPQDISWLPWAVQYFFFIGIAACAALFACYLHWRKKDAATEENRALLIAITCAITAPLALTADLHQTARVWHFYAWPTPWSWMPWGALFLPLFTGFLALWFLAQQIKRLFNKSYNVTKWLALASALCAVGLLIYTGREVSVVLARPIWFSYAFPVAMFLSALQAFFALMIVAARRDSVRLP
;
A
#
# COMPACT_ATOMS: atom_id res chain seq x y z
N MET A 1 20.44 40.78 19.55
CA MET A 1 19.83 39.44 19.48
C MET A 1 18.43 39.62 18.90
N THR A 2 18.17 38.93 17.78
CA THR A 2 16.85 38.45 17.29
C THR A 2 15.72 39.46 17.05
N HIS A 3 15.79 40.18 15.91
CA HIS A 3 14.62 40.80 15.26
C HIS A 3 14.01 39.93 14.14
N SER A 4 14.49 38.70 13.96
CA SER A 4 14.10 37.80 12.87
C SER A 4 12.86 36.94 13.14
N LEU A 5 12.32 36.93 14.36
CA LEU A 5 11.18 36.07 14.73
C LEU A 5 9.80 36.67 14.40
N ILE A 6 9.69 37.98 14.18
CA ILE A 6 8.39 38.66 13.98
C ILE A 6 7.89 38.59 12.52
N ILE A 7 8.77 38.30 11.56
CA ILE A 7 8.42 38.34 10.12
C ILE A 7 7.84 37.00 9.63
N GLU A 8 8.20 35.86 10.24
CA GLU A 8 7.69 34.54 9.82
C GLU A 8 6.21 34.34 10.20
N GLU A 9 5.76 34.79 11.38
CA GLU A 9 4.37 34.61 11.83
C GLU A 9 3.35 35.46 11.05
N VAL A 10 3.78 36.57 10.45
CA VAL A 10 2.90 37.48 9.69
C VAL A 10 2.74 37.03 8.22
N LEU A 11 3.75 36.35 7.65
CA LEU A 11 3.74 35.90 6.25
C LEU A 11 3.25 34.45 6.09
N ALA A 12 3.44 33.59 7.09
CA ALA A 12 2.97 32.22 7.07
C ALA A 12 2.21 31.94 8.36
N HIS A 13 0.87 31.89 8.28
CA HIS A 13 0.11 31.27 9.36
C HIS A 13 0.65 29.85 9.55
N PRO A 14 1.12 29.46 10.76
CA PRO A 14 1.53 28.09 11.01
C PRO A 14 0.35 27.19 10.67
N GLN A 15 0.46 26.49 9.54
CA GLN A 15 -0.57 25.56 9.11
C GLN A 15 -0.44 24.33 10.01
N ASP A 16 -1.50 24.04 10.77
CA ASP A 16 -1.55 22.81 11.54
C ASP A 16 -1.28 21.62 10.62
N ILE A 17 -0.22 20.87 10.96
CA ILE A 17 0.24 19.70 10.23
C ILE A 17 -0.92 18.70 10.23
N SER A 18 -1.58 18.56 9.09
CA SER A 18 -2.82 17.79 9.01
C SER A 18 -2.56 16.29 9.05
N TRP A 19 -1.39 15.86 8.57
CA TRP A 19 -0.87 14.50 8.64
C TRP A 19 0.61 14.51 8.94
N LEU A 20 1.05 13.63 9.83
CA LEU A 20 2.47 13.41 10.05
C LEU A 20 3.08 12.73 8.80
N PRO A 21 4.41 12.83 8.60
CA PRO A 21 5.10 12.12 7.53
C PRO A 21 4.79 10.61 7.48
N TRP A 22 4.41 10.03 8.62
CA TRP A 22 4.00 8.63 8.78
C TRP A 22 2.77 8.25 7.94
N ALA A 23 1.74 9.10 7.88
CA ALA A 23 0.57 8.84 7.04
C ALA A 23 0.95 8.78 5.55
N VAL A 24 1.80 9.71 5.10
CA VAL A 24 2.29 9.74 3.71
C VAL A 24 3.07 8.46 3.37
N GLN A 25 3.92 8.02 4.30
CA GLN A 25 4.69 6.80 4.18
C GLN A 25 3.79 5.56 4.09
N TYR A 26 2.73 5.50 4.90
CA TYR A 26 1.72 4.45 4.82
C TYR A 26 1.07 4.39 3.43
N PHE A 27 0.57 5.51 2.91
CA PHE A 27 -0.10 5.56 1.60
C PHE A 27 0.84 5.16 0.46
N PHE A 28 2.11 5.52 0.56
CA PHE A 28 3.12 5.16 -0.42
C PHE A 28 3.41 3.65 -0.41
N PHE A 29 3.68 3.06 0.76
CA PHE A 29 3.99 1.64 0.87
C PHE A 29 2.79 0.74 0.53
N ILE A 30 1.58 1.10 0.97
CA ILE A 30 0.39 0.31 0.62
C ILE A 30 0.08 0.40 -0.88
N GLY A 31 0.34 1.56 -1.50
CA GLY A 31 0.23 1.74 -2.95
C GLY A 31 1.20 0.84 -3.72
N ILE A 32 2.47 0.78 -3.29
CA ILE A 32 3.48 -0.12 -3.90
C ILE A 32 3.04 -1.57 -3.71
N ALA A 33 2.59 -1.95 -2.52
CA ALA A 33 2.14 -3.31 -2.23
C ALA A 33 0.95 -3.72 -3.12
N ALA A 34 -0.02 -2.83 -3.31
CA ALA A 34 -1.17 -3.06 -4.18
C ALA A 34 -0.75 -3.21 -5.65
N CYS A 35 0.12 -2.34 -6.17
CA CYS A 35 0.64 -2.45 -7.53
C CYS A 35 1.41 -3.77 -7.74
N ALA A 36 2.24 -4.15 -6.77
CA ALA A 36 2.99 -5.40 -6.80
C ALA A 36 2.08 -6.64 -6.77
N ALA A 37 1.01 -6.62 -5.97
CA ALA A 37 0.02 -7.70 -5.91
C ALA A 37 -0.74 -7.86 -7.23
N LEU A 38 -1.15 -6.74 -7.85
CA LEU A 38 -1.80 -6.75 -9.17
C LEU A 38 -0.88 -7.28 -10.26
N PHE A 39 0.39 -6.86 -10.25
CA PHE A 39 1.39 -7.35 -11.20
C PHE A 39 1.66 -8.85 -11.02
N ALA A 40 1.82 -9.32 -9.78
CA ALA A 40 1.95 -10.74 -9.47
C ALA A 40 0.73 -11.53 -9.96
N CYS A 41 -0.49 -10.99 -9.82
CA CYS A 41 -1.72 -11.68 -10.23
C CYS A 41 -1.78 -11.79 -11.76
N TYR A 42 -1.37 -10.72 -12.46
CA TYR A 42 -1.24 -10.73 -13.91
C TYR A 42 -0.22 -11.79 -14.37
N LEU A 43 0.93 -11.90 -13.71
CA LEU A 43 1.94 -12.92 -14.02
C LEU A 43 1.43 -14.34 -13.75
N HIS A 44 0.72 -14.56 -12.64
CA HIS A 44 0.14 -15.85 -12.28
C HIS A 44 -0.81 -16.38 -13.36
N TRP A 45 -1.56 -15.49 -14.02
CA TRP A 45 -2.47 -15.87 -15.11
C TRP A 45 -1.77 -16.08 -16.45
N ARG A 46 -0.64 -15.39 -16.68
CA ARG A 46 0.08 -15.42 -17.97
C ARG A 46 0.77 -16.76 -18.28
N LYS A 47 0.92 -17.68 -17.30
CA LYS A 47 1.44 -19.07 -17.41
C LYS A 47 2.80 -19.29 -18.10
N LYS A 48 3.42 -18.28 -18.72
CA LYS A 48 4.81 -18.31 -19.20
C LYS A 48 5.75 -18.36 -17.99
N ASP A 49 6.97 -18.89 -18.16
CA ASP A 49 8.03 -19.08 -17.14
C ASP A 49 8.42 -17.80 -16.35
N ALA A 50 7.47 -17.23 -15.62
CA ALA A 50 7.57 -15.99 -14.88
C ALA A 50 7.44 -16.23 -13.37
N ALA A 51 7.59 -17.48 -12.91
CA ALA A 51 7.48 -17.85 -11.49
C ALA A 51 8.51 -17.10 -10.63
N THR A 52 9.70 -16.84 -11.17
CA THR A 52 10.73 -16.04 -10.47
C THR A 52 10.29 -14.59 -10.31
N GLU A 53 9.73 -13.98 -11.36
CA GLU A 53 9.24 -12.59 -11.31
C GLU A 53 8.00 -12.45 -10.42
N GLU A 54 7.08 -13.42 -10.45
CA GLU A 54 5.94 -13.50 -9.55
C GLU A 54 6.40 -13.51 -8.09
N ASN A 55 7.39 -14.35 -7.75
CA ASN A 55 7.92 -14.44 -6.39
C ASN A 55 8.61 -13.15 -5.94
N ARG A 56 9.34 -12.46 -6.84
CA ARG A 56 9.95 -11.15 -6.52
C ARG A 56 8.88 -10.09 -6.26
N ALA A 57 7.86 -10.03 -7.11
CA ALA A 57 6.75 -9.10 -6.94
C ALA A 57 5.99 -9.37 -5.62
N LEU A 58 5.72 -10.63 -5.28
CA LEU A 58 5.10 -11.00 -4.01
C LEU A 58 5.98 -10.67 -2.79
N LEU A 59 7.30 -10.82 -2.90
CA LEU A 59 8.23 -10.44 -1.83
C LEU A 59 8.22 -8.93 -1.61
N ILE A 60 8.27 -8.13 -2.68
CA ILE A 60 8.13 -6.67 -2.58
C ILE A 60 6.77 -6.34 -1.96
N ALA A 61 5.69 -6.96 -2.44
CA ALA A 61 4.34 -6.73 -1.92
C ALA A 61 4.26 -7.00 -0.41
N ILE A 62 4.76 -8.13 0.07
CA ILE A 62 4.63 -8.49 1.49
C ILE A 62 5.50 -7.62 2.39
N THR A 63 6.71 -7.26 1.93
CA THR A 63 7.57 -6.34 2.70
C THR A 63 6.91 -4.98 2.86
N CYS A 64 6.43 -4.38 1.77
CA CYS A 64 5.72 -3.11 1.81
C CYS A 64 4.40 -3.19 2.60
N ALA A 65 3.66 -4.30 2.49
CA ALA A 65 2.43 -4.55 3.22
C ALA A 65 2.63 -4.69 4.73
N ILE A 66 3.82 -5.12 5.18
CA ILE A 66 4.18 -5.15 6.61
C ILE A 66 4.63 -3.76 7.08
N THR A 67 5.39 -3.03 6.26
CA THR A 67 5.86 -1.68 6.59
C THR A 67 4.73 -0.66 6.69
N ALA A 68 3.67 -0.79 5.88
CA ALA A 68 2.55 0.14 5.85
C ALA A 68 1.78 0.23 7.19
N PRO A 69 1.35 -0.88 7.83
CA PRO A 69 0.75 -0.85 9.17
C PRO A 69 1.65 -0.25 10.25
N LEU A 70 2.97 -0.45 10.16
CA LEU A 70 3.92 0.15 11.12
C LEU A 70 3.89 1.68 11.03
N ALA A 71 3.93 2.22 9.82
CA ALA A 71 3.78 3.66 9.60
C ALA A 71 2.41 4.17 10.08
N LEU A 72 1.34 3.41 9.84
CA LEU A 72 0.00 3.75 10.32
C LEU A 72 -0.09 3.75 11.86
N THR A 73 0.55 2.81 12.55
CA THR A 73 0.56 2.79 14.03
C THR A 73 1.30 3.97 14.63
N ALA A 74 2.37 4.43 13.97
CA ALA A 74 3.10 5.63 14.37
C ALA A 74 2.26 6.90 14.17
N ASP A 75 1.45 6.94 13.11
CA ASP A 75 0.52 8.05 12.86
C ASP A 75 -0.62 8.10 13.89
N LEU A 76 -1.15 6.94 14.29
CA LEU A 76 -2.34 6.88 15.15
C LEU A 76 -2.11 7.37 16.58
N HIS A 77 -0.89 7.32 17.14
CA HIS A 77 -0.49 7.64 18.53
C HIS A 77 -1.26 6.91 19.66
N GLN A 78 -2.55 6.59 19.47
CA GLN A 78 -3.44 5.75 20.28
C GLN A 78 -3.94 4.56 19.43
N THR A 79 -3.07 3.57 19.25
CA THR A 79 -3.36 2.35 18.44
C THR A 79 -4.56 1.54 18.94
N ALA A 80 -4.92 1.64 20.23
CA ALA A 80 -6.10 0.99 20.80
C ALA A 80 -7.43 1.44 20.18
N ARG A 81 -7.47 2.61 19.50
CA ARG A 81 -8.68 3.13 18.87
C ARG A 81 -9.12 2.33 17.63
N VAL A 82 -8.23 1.51 17.07
CA VAL A 82 -8.54 0.64 15.91
C VAL A 82 -9.77 -0.23 16.19
N TRP A 83 -9.95 -0.70 17.44
CA TRP A 83 -11.13 -1.47 17.86
C TRP A 83 -12.46 -0.73 17.68
N HIS A 84 -12.47 0.59 17.92
CA HIS A 84 -13.69 1.37 17.87
C HIS A 84 -14.31 1.42 16.47
N PHE A 85 -13.48 1.34 15.42
CA PHE A 85 -13.95 1.28 14.04
C PHE A 85 -14.72 -0.01 13.72
N TYR A 86 -14.43 -1.12 14.41
CA TYR A 86 -15.13 -2.39 14.24
C TYR A 86 -16.39 -2.48 15.11
N ALA A 87 -16.36 -1.90 16.31
CA ALA A 87 -17.50 -1.91 17.23
C ALA A 87 -18.64 -0.99 16.78
N TRP A 88 -18.32 0.15 16.16
CA TRP A 88 -19.29 1.18 15.75
C TRP A 88 -19.02 1.66 14.31
N PRO A 89 -19.32 0.84 13.29
CA PRO A 89 -19.07 1.22 11.91
C PRO A 89 -19.97 2.37 11.48
N THR A 90 -19.36 3.44 10.96
CA THR A 90 -20.07 4.60 10.38
C THR A 90 -20.01 4.53 8.85
N PRO A 91 -20.97 3.85 8.18
CA PRO A 91 -20.87 3.50 6.76
C PRO A 91 -20.86 4.72 5.82
N TRP A 92 -21.25 5.89 6.34
CA TRP A 92 -21.26 7.17 5.62
C TRP A 92 -19.87 7.82 5.47
N SER A 93 -18.88 7.36 6.25
CA SER A 93 -17.49 7.82 6.15
C SER A 93 -16.65 6.83 5.34
N TRP A 94 -15.62 7.33 4.66
CA TRP A 94 -14.67 6.48 3.95
C TRP A 94 -13.77 5.68 4.91
N MET A 95 -13.39 6.26 6.04
CA MET A 95 -12.40 5.70 6.97
C MET A 95 -12.63 4.25 7.48
N PRO A 96 -13.85 3.82 7.87
CA PRO A 96 -14.06 2.42 8.29
C PRO A 96 -13.85 1.40 7.16
N TRP A 97 -13.99 1.81 5.89
CA TRP A 97 -13.72 0.92 4.76
C TRP A 97 -12.25 0.54 4.67
N GLY A 98 -11.32 1.45 4.98
CA GLY A 98 -9.89 1.11 5.03
C GLY A 98 -9.53 0.20 6.16
N ALA A 99 -10.13 0.41 7.33
CA ALA A 99 -9.97 -0.49 8.47
C ALA A 99 -10.37 -1.93 8.09
N LEU A 100 -11.35 -2.12 7.19
CA LEU A 100 -11.74 -3.43 6.69
C LEU A 100 -10.83 -3.93 5.54
N PHE A 101 -10.55 -3.09 4.53
CA PHE A 101 -9.80 -3.50 3.35
C PHE A 101 -8.32 -3.79 3.63
N LEU A 102 -7.70 -3.07 4.58
CA LEU A 102 -6.30 -3.23 4.93
C LEU A 102 -5.97 -4.63 5.49
N PRO A 103 -6.63 -5.13 6.56
CA PRO A 103 -6.37 -6.47 7.08
C PRO A 103 -6.79 -7.56 6.10
N LEU A 104 -7.85 -7.36 5.31
CA LEU A 104 -8.25 -8.32 4.26
C LEU A 104 -7.18 -8.44 3.18
N PHE A 105 -6.68 -7.31 2.66
CA PHE A 105 -5.62 -7.31 1.65
C PHE A 105 -4.34 -7.95 2.17
N THR A 106 -3.86 -7.53 3.35
CA THR A 106 -2.62 -8.06 3.93
C THR A 106 -2.76 -9.54 4.28
N GLY A 107 -3.92 -9.98 4.77
CA GLY A 107 -4.23 -11.38 5.04
C GLY A 107 -4.23 -12.25 3.78
N PHE A 108 -4.97 -11.85 2.75
CA PHE A 108 -5.00 -12.59 1.48
C PHE A 108 -3.65 -12.61 0.79
N LEU A 109 -2.91 -11.51 0.81
CA LEU A 109 -1.55 -11.42 0.27
C LEU A 109 -0.59 -12.37 1.01
N ALA A 110 -0.63 -12.39 2.34
CA ALA A 110 0.21 -13.26 3.14
C ALA A 110 -0.11 -14.75 2.91
N LEU A 111 -1.39 -15.11 2.86
CA LEU A 111 -1.83 -16.47 2.53
C LEU A 111 -1.38 -16.88 1.14
N TRP A 112 -1.49 -15.97 0.15
CA TRP A 112 -1.06 -16.25 -1.21
C TRP A 112 0.46 -16.45 -1.29
N PHE A 113 1.25 -15.58 -0.66
CA PHE A 113 2.69 -15.72 -0.56
C PHE A 113 3.09 -17.04 0.11
N LEU A 114 2.43 -17.40 1.23
CA LEU A 114 2.69 -18.65 1.94
C LEU A 114 2.37 -19.87 1.06
N ALA A 115 1.22 -19.86 0.37
CA ALA A 115 0.85 -20.93 -0.54
C ALA A 115 1.85 -21.09 -1.69
N GLN A 116 2.42 -19.99 -2.19
CA GLN A 116 3.47 -20.00 -3.21
C GLN A 116 4.80 -20.54 -2.68
N GLN A 117 5.21 -20.20 -1.44
CA GLN A 117 6.39 -20.79 -0.80
C GLN A 117 6.19 -22.29 -0.52
N ILE A 118 5.01 -22.71 -0.09
CA ILE A 118 4.68 -24.14 0.11
C ILE A 118 4.75 -24.90 -1.21
N LYS A 119 4.23 -24.34 -2.30
CA LYS A 119 4.35 -24.94 -3.63
C LYS A 119 5.81 -25.15 -4.03
N ARG A 120 6.68 -24.18 -3.74
CA ARG A 120 8.13 -24.27 -4.01
C ARG A 120 8.82 -25.34 -3.16
N LEU A 121 8.41 -25.52 -1.90
CA LEU A 121 9.04 -26.47 -0.97
C LEU A 121 8.51 -27.90 -1.11
N PHE A 122 7.21 -28.07 -1.30
CA PHE A 122 6.51 -29.37 -1.30
C PHE A 122 6.03 -29.83 -2.69
N ASN A 123 6.28 -29.03 -3.73
CA ASN A 123 5.91 -29.28 -5.14
C ASN A 123 4.42 -29.61 -5.37
N LYS A 124 3.55 -29.28 -4.41
CA LYS A 124 2.11 -29.54 -4.46
C LYS A 124 1.38 -28.26 -4.83
N SER A 125 0.72 -28.26 -5.99
CA SER A 125 -0.05 -27.12 -6.47
C SER A 125 -1.49 -27.20 -5.98
N TYR A 126 -1.94 -26.16 -5.27
CA TYR A 126 -3.33 -26.04 -4.82
C TYR A 126 -4.11 -25.12 -5.76
N ASN A 127 -5.30 -25.54 -6.21
CA ASN A 127 -6.21 -24.66 -6.98
C ASN A 127 -6.63 -23.40 -6.21
N VAL A 128 -6.47 -23.42 -4.88
CA VAL A 128 -6.74 -22.32 -3.96
C VAL A 128 -5.88 -21.09 -4.26
N THR A 129 -4.67 -21.24 -4.81
CA THR A 129 -3.79 -20.09 -5.10
C THR A 129 -4.39 -19.10 -6.09
N LYS A 130 -5.17 -19.57 -7.07
CA LYS A 130 -5.84 -18.71 -8.06
C LYS A 130 -6.90 -17.82 -7.43
N TRP A 131 -7.70 -18.40 -6.52
CA TRP A 131 -8.73 -17.67 -5.79
C TRP A 131 -8.12 -16.66 -4.83
N LEU A 132 -7.03 -17.02 -4.16
CA LEU A 132 -6.29 -16.10 -3.30
C LEU A 132 -5.65 -14.95 -4.09
N ALA A 133 -5.05 -15.23 -5.25
CA ALA A 133 -4.50 -14.21 -6.13
C ALA A 133 -5.59 -13.22 -6.60
N LEU A 134 -6.74 -13.75 -7.02
CA LEU A 134 -7.88 -12.94 -7.46
C LEU A 134 -8.47 -12.11 -6.31
N ALA A 135 -8.64 -12.72 -5.13
CA ALA A 135 -9.11 -12.01 -3.93
C ALA A 135 -8.15 -10.89 -3.52
N SER A 136 -6.84 -11.18 -3.50
CA SER A 136 -5.80 -10.18 -3.22
C SER A 136 -5.80 -9.04 -4.24
N ALA A 137 -5.96 -9.35 -5.53
CA ALA A 137 -6.09 -8.35 -6.60
C ALA A 137 -7.34 -7.49 -6.46
N LEU A 138 -8.51 -8.07 -6.16
CA LEU A 138 -9.74 -7.31 -5.91
C LEU A 138 -9.59 -6.38 -4.71
N CYS A 139 -9.02 -6.88 -3.60
CA CYS A 139 -8.74 -6.06 -2.43
C CYS A 139 -7.72 -4.95 -2.73
N ALA A 140 -6.71 -5.21 -3.57
CA ALA A 140 -5.73 -4.20 -3.99
C ALA A 140 -6.39 -3.06 -4.79
N VAL A 141 -7.27 -3.38 -5.75
CA VAL A 141 -8.03 -2.36 -6.49
C VAL A 141 -8.91 -1.56 -5.55
N GLY A 142 -9.62 -2.24 -4.63
CA GLY A 142 -10.44 -1.59 -3.61
C GLY A 142 -9.64 -0.62 -2.74
N LEU A 143 -8.45 -1.03 -2.28
CA LEU A 143 -7.54 -0.18 -1.51
C LEU A 143 -7.05 1.04 -2.28
N LEU A 144 -6.63 0.88 -3.54
CA LEU A 144 -6.16 2.01 -4.35
C LEU A 144 -7.26 3.06 -4.54
N ILE A 145 -8.50 2.62 -4.81
CA ILE A 145 -9.64 3.52 -4.97
C ILE A 145 -9.96 4.20 -3.64
N TYR A 146 -10.03 3.42 -2.55
CA TYR A 146 -10.32 3.92 -1.22
C TYR A 146 -9.30 4.96 -0.77
N THR A 147 -8.01 4.62 -0.82
CA THR A 147 -6.90 5.50 -0.43
C THR A 147 -6.89 6.80 -1.24
N GLY A 148 -7.09 6.73 -2.56
CA GLY A 148 -7.23 7.94 -3.38
C GLY A 148 -8.46 8.77 -2.99
N ARG A 149 -9.58 8.11 -2.67
CA ARG A 149 -10.80 8.81 -2.25
C ARG A 149 -10.69 9.47 -0.89
N GLU A 150 -9.98 8.89 0.06
CA GLU A 150 -9.77 9.53 1.35
C GLU A 150 -9.11 10.89 1.24
N VAL A 151 -8.09 11.02 0.38
CA VAL A 151 -7.39 12.30 0.20
C VAL A 151 -8.21 13.26 -0.66
N SER A 152 -8.83 12.75 -1.73
CA SER A 152 -9.50 13.61 -2.73
C SER A 152 -10.86 14.17 -2.32
N VAL A 153 -11.47 13.68 -1.25
CA VAL A 153 -12.78 14.15 -0.77
C VAL A 153 -12.64 15.30 0.25
N VAL A 154 -11.41 15.61 0.71
CA VAL A 154 -11.17 16.64 1.73
C VAL A 154 -11.34 18.05 1.14
N LEU A 155 -12.57 18.58 1.25
CA LEU A 155 -12.94 19.93 0.79
C LEU A 155 -12.11 21.06 1.44
N ALA A 156 -11.61 20.84 2.66
CA ALA A 156 -10.82 21.81 3.40
C ALA A 156 -9.42 22.06 2.80
N ARG A 157 -8.97 21.23 1.85
CA ARG A 157 -7.64 21.33 1.23
C ARG A 157 -7.77 21.38 -0.30
N PRO A 158 -7.77 22.57 -0.92
CA PRO A 158 -8.04 22.75 -2.36
C PRO A 158 -7.09 21.97 -3.28
N ILE A 159 -5.84 21.75 -2.87
CA ILE A 159 -4.84 21.00 -3.64
C ILE A 159 -5.14 19.49 -3.60
N TRP A 160 -5.73 18.99 -2.51
CA TRP A 160 -6.07 17.59 -2.33
C TRP A 160 -7.42 17.27 -2.97
N PHE A 161 -8.37 18.21 -2.94
CA PHE A 161 -9.68 18.11 -3.57
C PHE A 161 -9.58 18.14 -5.11
N SER A 162 -9.07 17.07 -5.69
CA SER A 162 -8.94 16.90 -7.13
C SER A 162 -8.96 15.43 -7.50
N TYR A 163 -9.62 15.10 -8.61
CA TYR A 163 -9.56 13.77 -9.21
C TYR A 163 -8.19 13.40 -9.76
N ALA A 164 -7.31 14.39 -10.00
CA ALA A 164 -5.95 14.16 -10.46
C ALA A 164 -5.05 13.62 -9.34
N PHE A 165 -5.35 13.93 -8.07
CA PHE A 165 -4.51 13.56 -6.95
C PHE A 165 -4.41 12.03 -6.73
N PRO A 166 -5.52 11.27 -6.74
CA PRO A 166 -5.48 9.80 -6.72
C PRO A 166 -4.63 9.20 -7.85
N VAL A 167 -4.73 9.78 -9.05
CA VAL A 167 -3.98 9.32 -10.22
C VAL A 167 -2.49 9.57 -10.02
N ALA A 168 -2.11 10.75 -9.51
CA ALA A 168 -0.73 11.08 -9.21
C ALA A 168 -0.14 10.14 -8.14
N MET A 169 -0.88 9.86 -7.06
CA MET A 169 -0.47 8.88 -6.04
C MET A 169 -0.27 7.48 -6.63
N PHE A 170 -1.21 7.02 -7.47
CA PHE A 170 -1.11 5.73 -8.13
C PHE A 170 0.12 5.65 -9.04
N LEU A 171 0.35 6.64 -9.90
CA LEU A 171 1.51 6.69 -10.79
C LEU A 171 2.83 6.74 -10.01
N SER A 172 2.85 7.44 -8.88
CA SER A 172 4.03 7.52 -8.01
C SER A 172 4.36 6.17 -7.38
N ALA A 173 3.35 5.45 -6.87
CA ALA A 173 3.50 4.10 -6.35
C ALA A 173 3.89 3.09 -7.44
N LEU A 174 3.30 3.21 -8.63
CA LEU A 174 3.60 2.34 -9.77
C LEU A 174 5.06 2.51 -10.25
N GLN A 175 5.54 3.75 -10.34
CA GLN A 175 6.93 4.05 -10.68
C GLN A 175 7.89 3.45 -9.65
N ALA A 176 7.62 3.63 -8.36
CA ALA A 176 8.44 3.07 -7.28
C ALA A 176 8.46 1.54 -7.31
N PHE A 177 7.31 0.91 -7.56
CA PHE A 177 7.21 -0.53 -7.74
C PHE A 177 8.12 -1.04 -8.88
N PHE A 178 8.05 -0.44 -10.07
CA PHE A 178 8.90 -0.85 -11.19
C PHE A 178 10.39 -0.65 -10.90
N ALA A 179 10.75 0.44 -10.21
CA ALA A 179 12.13 0.65 -9.76
C ALA A 179 12.61 -0.48 -8.82
N LEU A 180 11.79 -0.90 -7.85
CA LEU A 180 12.09 -2.02 -6.96
C LEU A 180 12.21 -3.34 -7.71
N MET A 181 11.34 -3.60 -8.70
CA MET A 181 11.43 -4.78 -9.55
C MET A 181 12.74 -4.83 -10.34
N ILE A 182 13.18 -3.71 -10.91
CA ILE A 182 14.46 -3.62 -11.64
C ILE A 182 15.63 -3.91 -10.69
N VAL A 183 15.63 -3.34 -9.50
CA VAL A 183 16.67 -3.60 -8.49
C VAL A 183 16.68 -5.07 -8.06
N ALA A 184 15.51 -5.67 -7.85
CA ALA A 184 15.37 -7.09 -7.51
C ALA A 184 15.89 -8.00 -8.64
N ALA A 185 15.61 -7.66 -9.90
CA ALA A 185 16.09 -8.41 -11.06
C ALA A 185 17.61 -8.31 -11.25
N ARG A 186 18.20 -7.13 -11.01
CA ARG A 186 19.66 -6.91 -11.12
C ARG A 186 20.49 -7.73 -10.13
N ARG A 187 19.94 -8.04 -8.94
CA ARG A 187 20.68 -8.82 -7.94
C ARG A 187 21.04 -10.24 -8.39
N ASP A 188 20.31 -10.80 -9.35
CA ASP A 188 20.59 -12.14 -9.87
C ASP A 188 21.68 -12.13 -10.93
N SER A 189 21.84 -11.03 -11.68
CA SER A 189 22.97 -10.87 -12.63
C SER A 189 24.33 -10.71 -11.93
N VAL A 190 24.35 -10.25 -10.67
CA VAL A 190 25.58 -10.05 -9.88
C VAL A 190 25.97 -11.32 -9.10
N ARG A 191 25.05 -12.28 -8.94
CA ARG A 191 25.26 -13.55 -8.23
C ARG A 191 25.85 -14.68 -9.09
N LEU A 192 26.21 -14.41 -10.35
CA LEU A 192 27.01 -15.31 -11.18
C LEU A 192 28.50 -14.96 -11.01
N PRO A 193 29.15 -15.61 -10.03
CA PRO A 193 30.18 -16.61 -10.38
C PRO A 193 29.84 -18.03 -9.91
#